data_AF-A0A538EYY8-F1
#
_entry.id   AF-A0A538EYY8-F1
#
_cell.length_a   1.000
_cell.length_b   1.000
_cell.length_c   1.000
_cell.angle_alpha   90.00
_cell.angle_beta   90.00
_cell.angle_gamma   90.00
#
_symmetry.space_group_name_H-M   'P 1'
#
loop_
_entity.id
_entity.type
_entity.pdbx_description
1 polymer ?
#
loop_
_entity_poly.entity_id
_entity_poly.type
_entity_poly.pdbx_seq_one_letter_code
_entity_poly.pdbx_strand_id
1 'polypeptide(L)'
;MTSSSTSTTGRTGPPARTRCDSRAAIARRRSSNDRRPRHGAPGRGDRSSARAGRRGDGDRGRVRRPREARPPARPEAKALTKTAKTSARSTAEEALLDAAERLLVDIGYARVTTRRLAEEAGVNHGLVHYYFGSNENLLVRALERFTERLIARQRDLYEAEGPFIDKWRTAMHYLVSEDVTYEKVWLELQALAWNHPDLRERLAHVNAEWRAVLTDAFREPHRELGIELPLDALVSLVMTFNIGMEVERLGGIETGHEELLDWIDGWLSNSRR
;
A
#
# COMPACT_ATOMS: atom_id res chain seq x y z
N MET A 1 11.29 -2.08 72.44
CA MET A 1 11.33 -3.42 73.05
C MET A 1 10.52 -4.33 72.13
N THR A 2 11.20 -5.08 71.26
CA THR A 2 11.20 -6.57 71.19
C THR A 2 9.88 -7.16 70.67
N SER A 3 9.78 -8.00 69.64
CA SER A 3 10.76 -8.69 68.79
C SER A 3 10.00 -9.30 67.58
N SER A 4 10.79 -9.59 66.54
CA SER A 4 10.50 -10.29 65.28
C SER A 4 9.83 -11.67 65.41
N SER A 5 9.24 -12.13 64.29
CA SER A 5 9.19 -13.53 63.78
C SER A 5 7.99 -13.70 62.80
N THR A 6 8.00 -14.41 61.66
CA THR A 6 9.00 -15.06 60.81
C THR A 6 8.30 -15.33 59.46
N SER A 7 9.07 -15.36 58.38
CA SER A 7 8.71 -15.76 57.02
C SER A 7 8.10 -17.17 56.91
N THR A 8 7.18 -17.38 55.95
CA THR A 8 6.91 -18.69 55.36
C THR A 8 6.75 -18.56 53.85
N THR A 9 7.63 -19.30 53.16
CA THR A 9 7.70 -19.58 51.73
C THR A 9 6.50 -20.40 51.24
N GLY A 10 5.93 -20.02 50.10
CA GLY A 10 4.95 -20.83 49.36
C GLY A 10 5.10 -20.60 47.86
N ARG A 11 5.85 -21.48 47.19
CA ARG A 11 6.03 -21.53 45.74
C ARG A 11 4.96 -22.47 45.17
N THR A 12 4.05 -21.95 44.34
CA THR A 12 3.10 -22.76 43.54
C THR A 12 3.12 -22.24 42.11
N GLY A 13 3.33 -23.17 41.16
CA GLY A 13 3.69 -22.92 39.76
C GLY A 13 2.60 -22.33 38.86
N PRO A 14 2.95 -22.05 37.59
CA PRO A 14 2.08 -21.32 36.67
C PRO A 14 0.98 -22.22 36.07
N PRO A 15 -0.22 -21.70 35.77
CA PRO A 15 -1.22 -22.45 35.02
C PRO A 15 -0.92 -22.46 33.52
N ALA A 16 -1.47 -23.49 32.89
CA ALA A 16 -1.20 -23.98 31.54
C ALA A 16 -1.50 -22.98 30.41
N ARG A 17 -0.62 -22.97 29.41
CA ARG A 17 -0.86 -22.35 28.11
C ARG A 17 -1.81 -23.23 27.30
N THR A 18 -3.04 -22.75 27.09
CA THR A 18 -3.98 -23.36 26.15
C THR A 18 -3.61 -22.91 24.74
N ARG A 19 -3.18 -23.88 23.90
CA ARG A 19 -3.08 -23.73 22.45
C ARG A 19 -4.49 -23.84 21.85
N CYS A 20 -4.82 -22.95 20.90
CA CYS A 20 -5.83 -23.16 19.86
C CYS A 20 -5.48 -22.17 18.73
N ASP A 21 -4.62 -22.53 17.80
CA ASP A 21 -4.95 -23.13 16.49
C ASP A 21 -5.68 -22.17 15.54
N SER A 22 -4.91 -21.49 14.69
CA SER A 22 -5.33 -21.02 13.35
C SER A 22 -4.10 -20.85 12.45
N ARG A 23 -3.39 -21.96 12.22
CA ARG A 23 -2.28 -22.02 11.26
C ARG A 23 -2.80 -22.32 9.86
N ALA A 24 -2.63 -21.33 8.98
CA ALA A 24 -2.09 -21.44 7.62
C ALA A 24 -2.41 -22.72 6.82
N ALA A 25 -3.27 -22.59 5.82
CA ALA A 25 -3.44 -23.56 4.74
C ALA A 25 -3.11 -22.94 3.38
N ILE A 26 -1.83 -22.91 2.98
CA ILE A 26 -1.47 -22.91 1.55
C ILE A 26 -0.31 -23.88 1.33
N ALA A 27 -0.64 -24.93 0.56
CA ALA A 27 0.15 -26.12 0.33
C ALA A 27 1.44 -25.83 -0.45
N ARG A 28 2.54 -26.43 0.03
CA ARG A 28 3.77 -26.64 -0.74
C ARG A 28 3.55 -27.79 -1.73
N ARG A 29 3.68 -27.53 -3.02
CA ARG A 29 4.09 -28.56 -4.01
C ARG A 29 5.39 -28.12 -4.67
N ARG A 30 6.47 -28.84 -4.34
CA ARG A 30 7.67 -28.97 -5.17
C ARG A 30 7.44 -30.16 -6.10
N SER A 31 7.74 -30.00 -7.39
CA SER A 31 8.41 -31.00 -8.24
C SER A 31 8.67 -30.34 -9.61
N SER A 32 9.93 -30.00 -9.90
CA SER A 32 10.81 -30.76 -10.80
C SER A 32 10.44 -30.63 -12.28
N ASN A 33 11.21 -29.85 -13.04
CA ASN A 33 11.83 -30.39 -14.23
C ASN A 33 13.01 -29.53 -14.69
N ASP A 34 14.19 -30.05 -14.37
CA ASP A 34 15.44 -29.77 -15.05
C ASP A 34 15.42 -30.56 -16.37
N ARG A 35 15.64 -29.88 -17.51
CA ARG A 35 16.15 -30.45 -18.77
C ARG A 35 16.32 -29.35 -19.82
N ARG A 36 17.56 -28.91 -20.00
CA ARG A 36 18.08 -28.44 -21.29
C ARG A 36 18.18 -29.65 -22.26
N PRO A 37 18.23 -29.43 -23.58
CA PRO A 37 19.54 -29.27 -24.21
C PRO A 37 19.63 -28.18 -25.29
N ARG A 38 20.88 -27.79 -25.56
CA ARG A 38 21.34 -26.90 -26.64
C ARG A 38 21.58 -27.68 -27.94
N HIS A 39 21.65 -26.90 -29.04
CA HIS A 39 22.43 -27.06 -30.28
C HIS A 39 21.67 -27.36 -31.58
N GLY A 40 21.96 -26.54 -32.60
CA GLY A 40 21.87 -26.94 -34.02
C GLY A 40 21.31 -25.89 -34.99
N ALA A 41 22.10 -24.89 -35.37
CA ALA A 41 22.05 -24.31 -36.73
C ALA A 41 22.82 -25.28 -37.69
N PRO A 42 22.75 -25.24 -39.05
CA PRO A 42 22.60 -24.04 -39.90
C PRO A 42 21.82 -24.24 -41.23
N GLY A 43 21.70 -23.18 -42.07
CA GLY A 43 21.54 -23.37 -43.53
C GLY A 43 20.75 -22.33 -44.34
N ARG A 44 21.49 -21.32 -44.86
CA ARG A 44 21.45 -20.65 -46.19
C ARG A 44 20.17 -20.68 -47.05
N GLY A 45 19.87 -19.52 -47.68
CA GLY A 45 19.07 -19.44 -48.90
C GLY A 45 18.86 -18.01 -49.42
N ASP A 46 19.80 -17.53 -50.25
CA ASP A 46 19.64 -16.38 -51.15
C ASP A 46 18.42 -16.54 -52.06
N ARG A 47 17.74 -15.42 -52.37
CA ARG A 47 17.44 -15.04 -53.76
C ARG A 47 16.89 -13.61 -53.90
N SER A 48 17.49 -12.95 -54.88
CA SER A 48 17.34 -11.59 -55.38
C SER A 48 16.20 -11.41 -56.40
N SER A 49 15.89 -10.12 -56.66
CA SER A 49 15.26 -9.56 -57.88
C SER A 49 13.75 -9.83 -58.04
N ALA A 50 12.91 -9.00 -58.67
CA ALA A 50 13.16 -8.10 -59.79
C ALA A 50 12.10 -6.97 -59.91
N ARG A 51 12.29 -6.16 -60.95
CA ARG A 51 11.89 -4.77 -61.18
C ARG A 51 10.81 -4.67 -62.29
N ALA A 52 10.28 -3.44 -62.45
CA ALA A 52 9.55 -2.88 -63.61
C ALA A 52 8.06 -3.28 -63.71
N GLY A 53 7.10 -2.39 -63.97
CA GLY A 53 7.14 -1.05 -64.56
C GLY A 53 6.14 -1.04 -65.73
N ARG A 54 5.28 -0.01 -65.84
CA ARG A 54 4.80 0.56 -67.11
C ARG A 54 3.89 1.77 -66.90
N ARG A 55 4.18 2.79 -67.72
CA ARG A 55 3.38 3.98 -68.00
C ARG A 55 2.28 3.62 -69.01
N GLY A 56 1.20 4.40 -69.03
CA GLY A 56 0.18 4.37 -70.07
C GLY A 56 -0.80 5.53 -69.91
N ASP A 57 -0.64 6.50 -70.79
CA ASP A 57 -1.39 7.74 -70.96
C ASP A 57 -2.79 7.49 -71.58
N GLY A 58 -3.76 8.41 -71.38
CA GLY A 58 -5.08 8.26 -72.00
C GLY A 58 -6.19 9.14 -71.42
N ASP A 59 -6.15 10.43 -71.74
CA ASP A 59 -7.27 11.37 -71.65
C ASP A 59 -8.43 10.95 -72.58
N ARG A 60 -9.67 10.90 -72.05
CA ARG A 60 -10.93 11.07 -72.79
C ARG A 60 -12.15 11.04 -71.86
N GLY A 61 -12.93 12.13 -71.86
CA GLY A 61 -14.40 12.07 -71.72
C GLY A 61 -14.99 12.12 -70.31
N ARG A 62 -14.98 13.29 -69.69
CA ARG A 62 -15.63 13.57 -68.39
C ARG A 62 -17.16 13.67 -68.54
N VAL A 63 -17.89 12.57 -68.31
CA VAL A 63 -19.33 12.62 -67.97
C VAL A 63 -19.45 12.62 -66.44
N ARG A 64 -19.89 13.75 -65.86
CA ARG A 64 -20.11 13.90 -64.41
C ARG A 64 -21.31 13.04 -63.99
N ARG A 65 -21.07 11.89 -63.35
CA ARG A 65 -22.08 11.23 -62.50
C ARG A 65 -22.15 11.95 -61.14
N PRO A 66 -23.33 12.10 -60.52
CA PRO A 66 -23.42 12.63 -59.16
C PRO A 66 -22.63 11.74 -58.20
N ARG A 67 -21.75 12.33 -57.40
CA ARG A 67 -21.12 11.65 -56.26
C ARG A 67 -22.23 11.31 -55.28
N GLU A 68 -22.54 10.03 -55.10
CA GLU A 68 -23.19 9.58 -53.87
C GLU A 68 -22.31 10.00 -52.70
N ALA A 69 -22.88 10.79 -51.79
CA ALA A 69 -22.22 11.23 -50.60
C ALA A 69 -21.89 10.01 -49.74
N ARG A 70 -20.59 9.79 -49.48
CA ARG A 70 -20.12 8.86 -48.45
C ARG A 70 -20.81 9.27 -47.14
N PRO A 71 -21.49 8.36 -46.42
CA PRO A 71 -22.16 8.72 -45.17
C PRO A 71 -21.12 9.32 -44.20
N PRO A 72 -21.45 10.38 -43.44
CA PRO A 72 -20.53 10.95 -42.49
C PRO A 72 -20.10 9.86 -41.51
N ALA A 73 -18.78 9.69 -41.34
CA ALA A 73 -18.24 8.77 -40.35
C ALA A 73 -18.82 9.15 -38.98
N ARG A 74 -19.69 8.28 -38.43
CA ARG A 74 -20.36 8.50 -37.15
C ARG A 74 -19.34 8.86 -36.06
N PRO A 75 -19.48 10.01 -35.38
CA PRO A 75 -18.63 10.37 -34.23
C PRO A 75 -18.77 9.38 -33.06
N GLU A 76 -19.85 8.59 -33.03
CA GLU A 76 -20.14 7.57 -32.01
C GLU A 76 -19.09 6.44 -31.95
N ALA A 77 -18.56 5.97 -33.10
CA ALA A 77 -17.62 4.85 -33.12
C ALA A 77 -16.25 5.21 -32.51
N LYS A 78 -15.82 6.48 -32.67
CA LYS A 78 -14.61 7.01 -32.04
C LYS A 78 -14.79 7.28 -30.54
N ALA A 79 -15.99 7.70 -30.13
CA ALA A 79 -16.32 7.88 -28.71
C ALA A 79 -16.35 6.53 -27.97
N LEU A 80 -17.02 5.52 -28.54
CA LEU A 80 -17.12 4.17 -27.96
C LEU A 80 -15.75 3.48 -27.83
N THR A 81 -14.87 3.62 -28.83
CA THR A 81 -13.49 3.08 -28.76
C THR A 81 -12.59 3.84 -27.79
N LYS A 82 -12.78 5.16 -27.64
CA LYS A 82 -12.06 5.95 -26.63
C LYS A 82 -12.50 5.55 -25.22
N THR A 83 -13.79 5.40 -24.97
CA THR A 83 -14.33 4.98 -23.67
C THR A 83 -13.89 3.57 -23.29
N ALA A 84 -13.93 2.61 -24.23
CA ALA A 84 -13.47 1.24 -23.98
C ALA A 84 -11.94 1.17 -23.73
N LYS A 85 -11.14 1.99 -24.43
CA LYS A 85 -9.69 2.07 -24.20
C LYS A 85 -9.35 2.73 -22.87
N THR A 86 -10.13 3.73 -22.43
CA THR A 86 -9.99 4.35 -21.12
C THR A 86 -10.40 3.39 -20.00
N SER A 87 -11.47 2.62 -20.15
CA SER A 87 -11.87 1.64 -19.14
C SER A 87 -10.88 0.48 -19.04
N ALA A 88 -10.39 -0.05 -20.17
CA ALA A 88 -9.35 -1.08 -20.16
C ALA A 88 -8.03 -0.56 -19.56
N ARG A 89 -7.72 0.72 -19.76
CA ARG A 89 -6.58 1.40 -19.14
C ARG A 89 -6.72 1.48 -17.62
N SER A 90 -7.87 1.96 -17.11
CA SER A 90 -8.11 2.03 -15.68
C SER A 90 -8.11 0.64 -15.04
N THR A 91 -8.63 -0.39 -15.72
CA THR A 91 -8.61 -1.76 -15.20
C THR A 91 -7.19 -2.31 -15.04
N ALA A 92 -6.28 -2.03 -15.98
CA ALA A 92 -4.89 -2.52 -15.88
C ALA A 92 -4.08 -1.77 -14.80
N GLU A 93 -4.33 -0.47 -14.64
CA GLU A 93 -3.73 0.34 -13.58
C GLU A 93 -4.17 -0.15 -12.19
N GLU A 94 -5.47 -0.34 -11.98
CA GLU A 94 -6.00 -0.88 -10.72
C GLU A 94 -5.49 -2.30 -10.44
N ALA A 95 -5.42 -3.17 -11.46
CA ALA A 95 -4.89 -4.52 -11.28
C ALA A 95 -3.42 -4.52 -10.82
N LEU A 96 -2.61 -3.56 -11.31
CA LEU A 96 -1.23 -3.40 -10.87
C LEU A 96 -1.14 -2.87 -9.43
N LEU A 97 -2.02 -1.95 -9.03
CA LEU A 97 -2.07 -1.45 -7.65
C LEU A 97 -2.55 -2.54 -6.68
N ASP A 98 -3.54 -3.34 -7.06
CA ASP A 98 -4.02 -4.48 -6.28
C ASP A 98 -2.93 -5.53 -6.08
N ALA A 99 -2.19 -5.85 -7.16
CA ALA A 99 -1.05 -6.75 -7.09
C ALA A 99 0.06 -6.18 -6.19
N ALA A 100 0.30 -4.88 -6.24
CA ALA A 100 1.31 -4.22 -5.42
C ALA A 100 0.99 -4.28 -3.93
N GLU A 101 -0.24 -3.94 -3.55
CA GLU A 101 -0.66 -4.00 -2.15
C GLU A 101 -0.52 -5.42 -1.60
N ARG A 102 -0.96 -6.45 -2.34
CA ARG A 102 -0.78 -7.85 -1.94
C ARG A 102 0.69 -8.22 -1.77
N LEU A 103 1.53 -7.88 -2.74
CA LEU A 103 2.95 -8.24 -2.69
C LEU A 103 3.71 -7.47 -1.59
N LEU A 104 3.38 -6.21 -1.33
CA LEU A 104 4.00 -5.44 -0.25
C LEU A 104 3.72 -6.12 1.11
N VAL A 105 2.47 -6.56 1.33
CA VAL A 105 2.07 -7.30 2.53
C VAL A 105 2.77 -8.67 2.62
N ASP A 106 2.73 -9.46 1.54
CA ASP A 106 3.18 -10.86 1.57
C ASP A 106 4.71 -11.00 1.62
N ILE A 107 5.42 -10.16 0.88
CA ILE A 107 6.86 -10.34 0.63
C ILE A 107 7.72 -9.12 0.95
N GLY A 108 7.12 -8.00 1.36
CA GLY A 108 7.83 -6.74 1.60
C GLY A 108 8.42 -6.13 0.32
N TYR A 109 8.73 -4.85 0.40
CA TYR A 109 9.23 -4.02 -0.71
C TYR A 109 10.39 -4.67 -1.46
N ALA A 110 11.41 -5.16 -0.74
CA ALA A 110 12.69 -5.59 -1.32
C ALA A 110 12.56 -6.76 -2.32
N ARG A 111 11.45 -7.51 -2.30
CA ARG A 111 11.21 -8.65 -3.19
C ARG A 111 10.21 -8.35 -4.31
N VAL A 112 9.67 -7.15 -4.38
CA VAL A 112 8.72 -6.74 -5.42
C VAL A 112 9.48 -6.28 -6.65
N THR A 113 9.20 -6.91 -7.80
CA THR A 113 9.81 -6.56 -9.09
C THR A 113 8.73 -6.27 -10.12
N THR A 114 9.05 -5.46 -11.13
CA THR A 114 8.17 -5.15 -12.27
C THR A 114 7.58 -6.40 -12.91
N ARG A 115 8.41 -7.44 -13.09
CA ARG A 115 7.99 -8.71 -13.68
C ARG A 115 6.97 -9.42 -12.78
N ARG A 116 7.26 -9.52 -11.48
CA ARG A 116 6.38 -10.20 -10.53
C ARG A 116 5.05 -9.45 -10.35
N LEU A 117 5.07 -8.12 -10.32
CA LEU A 117 3.86 -7.29 -10.31
C LEU A 117 2.98 -7.56 -11.51
N ALA A 118 3.58 -7.57 -12.71
CA ALA A 118 2.84 -7.79 -13.94
C ALA A 118 2.27 -9.21 -14.03
N GLU A 119 3.03 -10.21 -13.58
CA GLU A 119 2.58 -11.60 -13.47
C GLU A 119 1.39 -11.71 -12.51
N GLU A 120 1.49 -11.13 -11.32
CA GLU A 120 0.43 -11.13 -10.30
C GLU A 120 -0.83 -10.37 -10.76
N ALA A 121 -0.65 -9.27 -11.49
CA ALA A 121 -1.75 -8.48 -12.06
C ALA A 121 -2.34 -9.10 -13.33
N GLY A 122 -1.70 -10.12 -13.92
CA GLY A 122 -2.12 -10.72 -15.18
C GLY A 122 -1.97 -9.79 -16.39
N VAL A 123 -1.02 -8.85 -16.36
CA VAL A 123 -0.81 -7.83 -17.39
C VAL A 123 0.61 -7.86 -17.98
N ASN A 124 0.84 -7.10 -19.04
CA ASN A 124 2.17 -6.95 -19.62
C ASN A 124 3.06 -6.07 -18.72
N HIS A 125 4.28 -6.53 -18.41
CA HIS A 125 5.27 -5.80 -17.61
C HIS A 125 5.62 -4.40 -18.12
N GLY A 126 5.52 -4.16 -19.43
CA GLY A 126 5.70 -2.82 -20.01
C GLY A 126 4.68 -1.79 -19.51
N LEU A 127 3.53 -2.24 -18.98
CA LEU A 127 2.50 -1.36 -18.43
C LEU A 127 2.92 -0.68 -17.13
N VAL A 128 3.83 -1.27 -16.35
CA VAL A 128 4.35 -0.63 -15.14
C VAL A 128 5.07 0.67 -15.48
N HIS A 129 6.01 0.62 -16.42
CA HIS A 129 6.71 1.82 -16.89
C HIS A 129 5.77 2.78 -17.62
N TYR A 130 4.79 2.26 -18.36
CA TYR A 130 3.82 3.11 -19.05
C TYR A 130 2.91 3.91 -18.10
N TYR A 131 2.45 3.31 -17.00
CA TYR A 131 1.54 3.95 -16.05
C TYR A 131 2.24 4.72 -14.94
N PHE A 132 3.32 4.15 -14.40
CA PHE A 132 3.95 4.66 -13.18
C PHE A 132 5.38 5.18 -13.42
N GLY A 133 5.96 4.95 -14.60
CA GLY A 133 7.34 5.33 -14.93
C GLY A 133 8.39 4.40 -14.31
N SER A 134 8.23 4.02 -13.04
CA SER A 134 9.11 3.09 -12.34
C SER A 134 8.35 2.15 -11.39
N ASN A 135 9.06 1.11 -10.91
CA ASN A 135 8.54 0.20 -9.90
C ASN A 135 8.30 0.95 -8.58
N GLU A 136 9.24 1.78 -8.16
CA GLU A 136 9.18 2.56 -6.91
C GLU A 136 7.96 3.51 -6.91
N ASN A 137 7.69 4.18 -8.03
CA ASN A 137 6.52 5.04 -8.18
C ASN A 137 5.20 4.29 -8.02
N LEU A 138 5.12 3.06 -8.56
CA LEU A 138 3.98 2.18 -8.42
C LEU A 138 3.80 1.76 -6.95
N LEU A 139 4.88 1.38 -6.26
CA LEU A 139 4.82 0.96 -4.86
C LEU A 139 4.43 2.11 -3.93
N VAL A 140 4.97 3.32 -4.15
CA VAL A 140 4.55 4.51 -3.40
C VAL A 140 3.09 4.85 -3.71
N ARG A 141 2.62 4.70 -4.96
CA ARG A 141 1.20 4.92 -5.29
C ARG A 141 0.28 3.91 -4.62
N ALA A 142 0.70 2.64 -4.55
CA ALA A 142 -0.03 1.60 -3.83
C ALA A 142 -0.11 1.91 -2.33
N LEU A 143 0.99 2.38 -1.73
CA LEU A 143 0.99 2.84 -0.33
C LEU A 143 0.05 4.03 -0.13
N GLU A 144 0.10 5.06 -0.97
CA GLU A 144 -0.83 6.19 -0.90
C GLU A 144 -2.29 5.71 -0.92
N ARG A 145 -2.65 4.83 -1.86
CA ARG A 145 -4.00 4.26 -1.98
C ARG A 145 -4.40 3.47 -0.73
N PHE A 146 -3.46 2.78 -0.10
CA PHE A 146 -3.69 2.07 1.15
C PHE A 146 -3.88 3.06 2.32
N THR A 147 -3.02 4.07 2.43
CA THR A 147 -3.07 5.07 3.50
C THR A 147 -4.30 5.95 3.40
N GLU A 148 -4.77 6.30 2.19
CA GLU A 148 -6.05 7.00 1.96
C GLU A 148 -7.21 6.28 2.67
N ARG A 149 -7.26 4.94 2.59
CA ARG A 149 -8.29 4.12 3.25
C ARG A 149 -8.12 4.07 4.77
N LEU A 150 -6.88 4.00 5.26
CA LEU A 150 -6.61 4.07 6.70
C LEU A 150 -6.98 5.44 7.28
N ILE A 151 -6.65 6.52 6.56
CA ILE A 151 -7.00 7.88 6.94
C ILE A 151 -8.50 8.04 7.06
N ALA A 152 -9.25 7.57 6.07
CA ALA A 152 -10.71 7.57 6.11
C ALA A 152 -11.23 6.82 7.35
N ARG A 153 -10.74 5.60 7.61
CA ARG A 153 -11.13 4.80 8.77
C ARG A 153 -10.86 5.49 10.11
N GLN A 154 -9.72 6.17 10.27
CA GLN A 154 -9.41 6.87 11.51
C GLN A 154 -10.22 8.15 11.66
N ARG A 155 -10.52 8.86 10.57
CA ARG A 155 -11.49 9.98 10.61
C ARG A 155 -12.85 9.49 11.09
N ASP A 156 -13.38 8.43 10.49
CA ASP A 156 -14.65 7.83 10.90
C ASP A 156 -14.63 7.41 12.39
N LEU A 157 -13.52 6.86 12.88
CA LEU A 157 -13.35 6.49 14.29
C LEU A 157 -13.42 7.71 15.22
N TYR A 158 -12.72 8.80 14.87
CA TYR A 158 -12.69 9.99 15.71
C TYR A 158 -13.98 10.82 15.62
N GLU A 159 -14.68 10.77 14.49
CA GLU A 159 -15.97 11.44 14.27
C GLU A 159 -17.16 10.70 14.90
N ALA A 160 -17.03 9.40 15.16
CA ALA A 160 -18.09 8.59 15.78
C ALA A 160 -18.58 9.18 17.12
N GLU A 161 -19.81 8.89 17.54
CA GLU A 161 -20.29 9.35 18.85
C GLU A 161 -19.57 8.63 20.00
N GLY A 162 -19.43 9.33 21.14
CA GLY A 162 -18.92 8.74 22.38
C GLY A 162 -17.65 9.40 22.92
N PRO A 163 -17.16 8.93 24.09
CA PRO A 163 -16.03 9.53 24.78
C PRO A 163 -14.72 9.42 23.96
N PHE A 164 -13.94 10.51 23.92
CA PHE A 164 -12.64 10.51 23.25
C PHE A 164 -11.70 9.39 23.73
N ILE A 165 -11.70 9.08 25.03
CA ILE A 165 -10.88 8.01 25.63
C ILE A 165 -11.15 6.65 24.96
N ASP A 166 -12.40 6.34 24.61
CA ASP A 166 -12.73 5.04 24.04
C ASP A 166 -12.27 4.95 22.57
N LYS A 167 -12.35 6.08 21.85
CA LYS A 167 -11.80 6.23 20.50
C LYS A 167 -10.29 6.13 20.50
N TRP A 168 -9.63 6.80 21.43
CA TRP A 168 -8.18 6.75 21.65
C TRP A 168 -7.73 5.31 21.92
N ARG A 169 -8.36 4.63 22.89
CA ARG A 169 -8.05 3.23 23.21
C ARG A 169 -8.20 2.33 22.00
N THR A 170 -9.29 2.51 21.24
CA THR A 170 -9.52 1.77 20.00
C THR A 170 -8.41 2.03 18.98
N ALA A 171 -7.99 3.29 18.80
CA ALA A 171 -6.91 3.66 17.89
C ALA A 171 -5.56 3.05 18.33
N MET A 172 -5.22 3.10 19.63
CA MET A 172 -3.98 2.57 20.16
C MET A 172 -3.93 1.04 20.16
N HIS A 173 -5.06 0.35 20.32
CA HIS A 173 -5.09 -1.12 20.20
C HIS A 173 -4.70 -1.61 18.80
N TYR A 174 -4.96 -0.84 17.73
CA TYR A 174 -4.48 -1.21 16.40
C TYR A 174 -2.95 -1.21 16.32
N LEU A 175 -2.30 -0.25 16.98
CA LEU A 175 -0.85 -0.12 17.01
C LEU A 175 -0.16 -1.33 17.66
N VAL A 176 -0.81 -1.94 18.65
CA VAL A 176 -0.32 -3.13 19.35
C VAL A 176 -0.96 -4.44 18.89
N SER A 177 -1.72 -4.41 17.79
CA SER A 177 -2.29 -5.62 17.21
C SER A 177 -1.20 -6.52 16.61
N GLU A 178 -1.49 -7.82 16.43
CA GLU A 178 -0.53 -8.78 15.88
C GLU A 178 -0.12 -8.47 14.43
N ASP A 179 -0.94 -7.70 13.71
CA ASP A 179 -0.69 -7.32 12.32
C ASP A 179 0.01 -5.96 12.25
N VAL A 180 1.33 -5.98 12.09
CA VAL A 180 2.19 -4.80 11.87
C VAL A 180 2.59 -4.63 10.39
N THR A 181 1.81 -5.22 9.48
CA THR A 181 2.24 -5.34 8.08
C THR A 181 2.23 -4.00 7.36
N TYR A 182 1.28 -3.12 7.67
CA TYR A 182 1.24 -1.79 7.10
C TYR A 182 2.43 -0.94 7.55
N GLU A 183 2.70 -0.94 8.85
CA GLU A 183 3.75 -0.17 9.51
C GLU A 183 5.11 -0.55 8.93
N LYS A 184 5.33 -1.85 8.73
CA LYS A 184 6.51 -2.35 8.03
C LYS A 184 6.64 -1.79 6.63
N VAL A 185 5.57 -1.87 5.82
CA VAL A 185 5.58 -1.40 4.43
C VAL A 185 5.81 0.12 4.38
N TRP A 186 5.15 0.87 5.27
CA TRP A 186 5.34 2.30 5.44
C TRP A 186 6.82 2.62 5.73
N LEU A 187 7.44 1.97 6.72
CA LEU A 187 8.83 2.20 7.08
C LEU A 187 9.81 1.81 5.96
N GLU A 188 9.58 0.70 5.27
CA GLU A 188 10.40 0.28 4.11
C GLU A 188 10.37 1.33 2.99
N LEU A 189 9.18 1.85 2.65
CA LEU A 189 9.02 2.85 1.60
C LEU A 189 9.46 4.26 2.04
N GLN A 190 9.34 4.59 3.33
CA GLN A 190 9.87 5.82 3.90
C GLN A 190 11.40 5.86 3.82
N ALA A 191 12.06 4.75 4.18
CA ALA A 191 13.51 4.62 4.07
C ALA A 191 13.99 4.72 2.61
N LEU A 192 13.24 4.12 1.67
CA LEU A 192 13.48 4.31 0.24
C LEU A 192 13.40 5.79 -0.14
N ALA A 193 12.31 6.47 0.24
CA ALA A 193 12.06 7.85 -0.14
C ALA A 193 13.09 8.85 0.38
N TRP A 194 13.82 8.56 1.46
CA TRP A 194 14.90 9.42 1.95
C TRP A 194 15.98 9.71 0.90
N ASN A 195 16.17 8.81 -0.07
CA ASN A 195 17.13 8.96 -1.16
C ASN A 195 16.51 9.37 -2.51
N HIS A 196 15.20 9.62 -2.55
CA HIS A 196 14.46 9.96 -3.76
C HIS A 196 13.57 11.20 -3.51
N PRO A 197 14.02 12.43 -3.87
CA PRO A 197 13.31 13.67 -3.56
C PRO A 197 11.83 13.67 -3.93
N ASP A 198 11.50 13.19 -5.14
CA ASP A 198 10.12 13.12 -5.63
C ASP A 198 9.24 12.18 -4.77
N LEU A 199 9.79 11.05 -4.33
CA LEU A 199 9.08 10.12 -3.45
C LEU A 199 8.99 10.69 -2.02
N ARG A 200 10.01 11.43 -1.57
CA ARG A 200 10.03 12.08 -0.27
C ARG A 200 8.90 13.10 -0.14
N GLU A 201 8.67 13.89 -1.18
CA GLU A 201 7.57 14.87 -1.22
C GLU A 201 6.21 14.19 -1.11
N ARG A 202 6.01 13.10 -1.87
CA ARG A 202 4.78 12.29 -1.84
C ARG A 202 4.50 11.71 -0.45
N LEU A 203 5.48 11.08 0.18
CA LEU A 203 5.30 10.53 1.53
C LEU A 203 5.19 11.61 2.62
N ALA A 204 5.83 12.77 2.43
CA ALA A 204 5.63 13.91 3.32
C ALA A 204 4.19 14.42 3.28
N HIS A 205 3.54 14.40 2.11
CA HIS A 205 2.12 14.71 1.98
C HIS A 205 1.25 13.72 2.76
N VAL A 206 1.48 12.42 2.60
CA VAL A 206 0.76 11.37 3.36
C VAL A 206 0.92 11.57 4.86
N ASN A 207 2.15 11.83 5.33
CA ASN A 207 2.39 12.11 6.75
C ASN A 207 1.70 13.40 7.24
N ALA A 208 1.59 14.42 6.39
CA ALA A 208 0.89 15.66 6.71
C ALA A 208 -0.63 15.45 6.83
N GLU A 209 -1.22 14.63 5.95
CA GLU A 209 -2.63 14.24 6.09
C GLU A 209 -2.85 13.46 7.39
N TRP A 210 -1.90 12.58 7.76
CA TRP A 210 -2.04 11.83 9.00
C TRP A 210 -2.01 12.72 10.23
N ARG A 211 -1.06 13.67 10.22
CA ARG A 211 -0.93 14.70 11.24
C ARG A 211 -2.19 15.54 11.36
N ALA A 212 -2.83 15.89 10.24
CA ALA A 212 -4.08 16.66 10.26
C ALA A 212 -5.22 15.92 10.98
N VAL A 213 -5.38 14.61 10.72
CA VAL A 213 -6.39 13.79 11.43
C VAL A 213 -6.18 13.83 12.93
N LEU A 214 -4.95 13.65 13.40
CA LEU A 214 -4.65 13.71 14.83
C LEU A 214 -4.84 15.13 15.38
N THR A 215 -4.38 16.16 14.67
CA THR A 215 -4.58 17.56 15.10
C THR A 215 -6.06 17.89 15.30
N ASP A 216 -6.92 17.46 14.39
CA ASP A 216 -8.36 17.71 14.50
C ASP A 216 -9.00 16.86 15.59
N ALA A 217 -8.66 15.57 15.68
CA ALA A 217 -9.17 14.66 16.71
C ALA A 217 -8.82 15.13 18.14
N PHE A 218 -7.63 15.70 18.32
CA PHE A 218 -7.16 16.16 19.63
C PHE A 218 -7.57 17.58 19.97
N ARG A 219 -8.13 18.37 19.04
CA ARG A 219 -8.37 19.81 19.24
C ARG A 219 -9.28 20.12 20.43
N GLU A 220 -10.41 19.42 20.54
CA GLU A 220 -11.35 19.59 21.64
C GLU A 220 -10.87 18.90 22.93
N PRO A 221 -10.45 17.61 22.90
CA PRO A 221 -9.92 16.94 24.09
C PRO A 221 -8.73 17.64 24.73
N HIS A 222 -7.83 18.22 23.92
CA HIS A 222 -6.68 18.99 24.40
C HIS A 222 -7.09 20.15 25.31
N ARG A 223 -8.17 20.85 24.95
CA ARG A 223 -8.73 21.97 25.74
C ARG A 223 -9.49 21.47 26.96
N GLU A 224 -10.34 20.44 26.78
CA GLU A 224 -11.17 19.90 27.87
C GLU A 224 -10.34 19.27 28.99
N LEU A 225 -9.26 18.57 28.65
CA LEU A 225 -8.36 17.94 29.60
C LEU A 225 -7.31 18.90 30.18
N GLY A 226 -7.30 20.17 29.74
CA GLY A 226 -6.36 21.17 30.24
C GLY A 226 -4.89 20.81 30.00
N ILE A 227 -4.59 20.16 28.87
CA ILE A 227 -3.21 19.71 28.57
C ILE A 227 -2.34 20.95 28.28
N GLU A 228 -1.36 21.21 29.14
CA GLU A 228 -0.49 22.39 29.04
C GLU A 228 0.41 22.37 27.80
N LEU A 229 0.78 21.18 27.32
CA LEU A 229 1.62 21.03 26.13
C LEU A 229 0.91 21.59 24.90
N PRO A 230 1.56 22.42 24.04
CA PRO A 230 0.93 22.91 22.82
C PRO A 230 0.40 21.77 21.94
N LEU A 231 -0.77 21.94 21.32
CA LEU A 231 -1.44 20.89 20.53
C LEU A 231 -0.50 20.25 19.49
N ASP A 232 0.26 21.06 18.75
CA ASP A 232 1.21 20.57 17.74
C ASP A 232 2.33 19.72 18.35
N ALA A 233 2.76 20.04 19.58
CA ALA A 233 3.77 19.27 20.30
C ALA A 233 3.17 17.97 20.85
N LEU A 234 1.92 17.98 21.32
CA LEU A 234 1.19 16.77 21.72
C LEU A 234 1.01 15.82 20.54
N VAL A 235 0.55 16.31 19.39
CA VAL A 235 0.41 15.50 18.17
C VAL A 235 1.76 14.95 17.74
N SER A 236 2.82 15.77 17.80
CA SER A 236 4.18 15.30 17.48
C SER A 236 4.63 14.21 18.43
N LEU A 237 4.40 14.36 19.74
CA LEU A 237 4.69 13.33 20.74
C LEU A 237 3.95 12.03 20.40
N VAL A 238 2.65 12.11 20.11
CA VAL A 238 1.81 10.96 19.71
C VAL A 238 2.39 10.23 18.51
N MET A 239 2.67 10.96 17.44
CA MET A 239 3.25 10.37 16.23
C MET A 239 4.63 9.74 16.50
N THR A 240 5.48 10.40 17.28
CA THR A 240 6.84 9.91 17.54
C THR A 240 6.86 8.64 18.38
N PHE A 241 6.02 8.54 19.41
CA PHE A 241 5.98 7.32 20.21
C PHE A 241 5.34 6.18 19.41
N ASN A 242 4.32 6.45 18.57
CA ASN A 242 3.74 5.43 17.68
C ASN A 242 4.81 4.82 16.78
N ILE A 243 5.56 5.66 16.06
CA ILE A 243 6.65 5.20 15.19
C ILE A 243 7.70 4.43 16.01
N GLY A 244 8.04 4.89 17.21
CA GLY A 244 8.97 4.19 18.10
C GLY A 244 8.50 2.79 18.48
N MET A 245 7.23 2.67 18.89
CA MET A 245 6.61 1.38 19.22
C MET A 245 6.59 0.44 18.02
N GLU A 246 6.22 0.94 16.84
CA GLU A 246 6.20 0.14 15.60
C GLU A 246 7.59 -0.41 15.26
N VAL A 247 8.61 0.45 15.34
CA VAL A 247 10.00 0.06 15.07
C VAL A 247 10.50 -0.98 16.09
N GLU A 248 10.22 -0.78 17.37
CA GLU A 248 10.59 -1.73 18.43
C GLU A 248 9.91 -3.09 18.22
N ARG A 249 8.60 -3.09 17.96
CA ARG A 249 7.81 -4.31 17.70
C ARG A 249 8.32 -5.06 16.46
N LEU A 250 8.59 -4.35 15.36
CA LEU A 250 9.20 -4.95 14.16
C LEU A 250 10.60 -5.48 14.42
N GLY A 251 11.31 -4.90 15.40
CA GLY A 251 12.60 -5.38 15.91
C GLY A 251 12.51 -6.55 16.91
N GLY A 252 11.31 -6.98 17.30
CA GLY A 252 11.09 -8.04 18.28
C GLY A 252 11.17 -7.61 19.74
N ILE A 253 11.09 -6.31 20.00
CA ILE A 253 10.99 -5.73 21.35
C ILE A 253 9.50 -5.52 21.63
N GLU A 254 8.93 -6.30 22.55
CA GLU A 254 7.49 -6.27 22.89
C GLU A 254 7.23 -5.83 24.33
N THR A 255 8.27 -5.57 25.12
CA THR A 255 8.16 -5.26 26.55
C THR A 255 7.92 -3.78 26.81
N GLY A 256 7.00 -3.42 27.71
CA GLY A 256 6.81 -2.05 28.18
C GLY A 256 5.77 -1.24 27.39
N HIS A 257 5.39 -1.69 26.19
CA HIS A 257 4.42 -0.99 25.34
C HIS A 257 3.00 -1.05 25.90
N GLU A 258 2.56 -2.24 26.33
CA GLU A 258 1.24 -2.42 26.92
C GLU A 258 1.14 -1.64 28.25
N GLU A 259 2.17 -1.72 29.09
CA GLU A 259 2.20 -0.99 30.36
C GLU A 259 2.20 0.53 30.17
N LEU A 260 2.85 1.05 29.12
CA LEU A 260 2.81 2.46 28.76
C LEU A 260 1.40 2.88 28.33
N LEU A 261 0.75 2.11 27.45
CA LEU A 261 -0.61 2.40 26.99
C LEU A 261 -1.61 2.34 28.15
N ASP A 262 -1.51 1.34 29.03
CA ASP A 262 -2.35 1.22 30.22
C ASP A 262 -2.17 2.42 31.18
N TRP A 263 -0.93 2.90 31.34
CA TRP A 263 -0.66 4.09 32.15
C TRP A 263 -1.28 5.35 31.54
N ILE A 264 -1.16 5.55 30.21
CA ILE A 264 -1.78 6.67 29.48
C ILE A 264 -3.31 6.62 29.64
N ASP A 265 -3.90 5.44 29.48
CA ASP A 265 -5.34 5.23 29.64
C ASP A 265 -5.82 5.56 31.06
N GLY A 266 -5.07 5.16 32.08
CA GLY A 266 -5.34 5.48 33.47
C GLY A 266 -5.24 6.98 33.76
N TRP A 267 -4.21 7.64 33.21
CA TRP A 267 -4.03 9.09 33.34
C TRP A 267 -5.17 9.87 32.68
N LEU A 268 -5.52 9.54 31.43
CA LEU A 268 -6.63 10.20 30.71
C LEU A 268 -7.99 9.98 31.39
N SER A 269 -8.22 8.81 31.99
CA SER A 269 -9.47 8.49 32.71
C SER A 269 -9.60 9.27 34.02
N ASN A 270 -8.49 9.54 34.70
CA ASN A 270 -8.48 10.23 36.00
C ASN A 270 -8.52 11.76 35.87
N SER A 271 -8.02 12.31 34.76
CA SER A 271 -8.02 13.77 34.49
C SER A 271 -9.41 14.38 34.24
N ARG A 272 -10.48 13.57 34.27
CA ARG A 272 -11.88 14.02 34.18
C ARG A 272 -12.56 14.28 35.54
N ARG A 273 -11.87 14.05 36.66
CA ARG A 273 -12.37 14.35 38.02
C ARG A 273 -11.80 15.66 38.54
#